data_AF-A0A699RD19-F1
#
_entry.id   AF-A0A699RD19-F1
#
_cell.length_a   1.000
_cell.length_b   1.000
_cell.length_c   1.000
_cell.angle_alpha   90.00
_cell.angle_beta   90.00
_cell.angle_gamma   90.00
#
_symmetry.space_group_name_H-M   'P 1'
#
loop_
_entity.id
_entity.type
_entity.pdbx_description
1 polymer ?
#
loop_
_entity_poly.entity_id
_entity_poly.type
_entity_poly.pdbx_seq_one_letter_code
_entity_poly.pdbx_strand_id
1 'polypeptide(L)' 'IPQVIISDHRTHFCNDQFTRVMIKFGVTHRLATAYHPQTSGQVKVSNRGLKRILERMVRENRALWSDKLDDAL' A
#
# COMPACT_ATOMS: atom_id res chain seq x y z
N ILE A 1 4.80 -15.54 -4.45
CA ILE A 1 4.82 -14.36 -5.36
C ILE A 1 3.40 -14.17 -5.90
N PRO A 2 2.80 -12.97 -5.80
CA PRO A 2 1.45 -12.74 -6.29
C PRO A 2 1.39 -12.85 -7.82
N GLN A 3 0.27 -13.35 -8.36
CA GLN A 3 0.09 -13.41 -9.82
C GLN A 3 -0.26 -12.04 -10.43
N VAL A 4 -0.99 -11.22 -9.67
CA VAL A 4 -1.45 -9.90 -10.10
C VAL A 4 -1.23 -8.89 -8.98
N ILE A 5 -0.72 -7.70 -9.31
CA ILE A 5 -0.68 -6.54 -8.42
C ILE A 5 -1.54 -5.45 -9.05
N ILE A 6 -2.43 -4.87 -8.24
CA ILE A 6 -3.27 -3.74 -8.65
C ILE A 6 -2.89 -2.51 -7.84
N SER A 7 -2.49 -1.43 -8.50
CA SER A 7 -2.12 -0.17 -7.85
C SER A 7 -2.94 1.01 -8.38
N ASP A 8 -2.88 2.14 -7.67
CA ASP A 8 -3.38 3.40 -8.20
C ASP A 8 -2.39 3.99 -9.25
N HIS A 9 -2.81 5.07 -9.90
CA HIS A 9 -2.05 5.78 -10.93
C HIS A 9 -0.91 6.67 -10.36
N ARG A 10 -0.43 6.40 -9.15
CA ARG A 10 0.71 7.16 -8.61
C ARG A 10 1.96 6.88 -9.43
N THR A 11 2.78 7.91 -9.63
CA THR A 11 4.04 7.86 -10.39
C THR A 11 5.01 6.80 -9.86
N HIS A 12 5.01 6.54 -8.56
CA HIS A 12 5.79 5.47 -7.93
C HIS A 12 5.43 4.06 -8.41
N PHE A 13 4.21 3.84 -8.90
CA PHE A 13 3.79 2.57 -9.48
C PHE A 13 3.76 2.58 -11.01
N CYS A 14 3.81 3.77 -11.62
CA CYS A 14 3.77 3.97 -13.08
C CYS A 14 5.15 4.34 -13.65
N ASN A 15 6.22 3.66 -13.24
CA ASN A 15 7.58 3.89 -13.74
C ASN A 15 8.23 2.62 -14.29
N ASP A 16 9.27 2.81 -15.10
CA ASP A 16 9.99 1.73 -15.80
C ASP A 16 10.64 0.73 -14.83
N GLN A 17 11.17 1.19 -13.69
CA GLN A 17 11.77 0.31 -12.70
C GLN A 17 10.74 -0.66 -12.10
N PHE A 18 9.55 -0.16 -11.78
CA PHE A 18 8.45 -0.98 -11.28
C PHE A 18 8.02 -2.00 -12.32
N THR A 19 7.84 -1.59 -13.58
CA THR A 19 7.52 -2.48 -14.70
C THR A 19 8.56 -3.60 -14.88
N ARG A 20 9.86 -3.28 -14.81
CA ARG A 20 10.94 -4.28 -14.90
C ARG A 20 10.87 -5.32 -13.80
N VAL A 21 10.55 -4.90 -12.57
CA VAL A 21 10.37 -5.82 -11.43
C VAL A 21 9.19 -6.75 -11.67
N MET A 22 8.05 -6.22 -12.13
CA MET A 22 6.87 -7.03 -12.44
C MET A 22 7.17 -8.11 -13.49
N ILE A 23 7.87 -7.73 -14.58
CA ILE A 23 8.31 -8.66 -15.63
C ILE A 23 9.25 -9.71 -15.06
N LYS A 24 10.27 -9.32 -14.28
CA LYS A 24 11.26 -10.23 -13.70
C LYS A 24 10.61 -11.34 -12.86
N PHE A 25 9.52 -11.02 -12.17
CA PHE A 25 8.81 -11.96 -11.30
C PHE A 25 7.56 -12.57 -11.95
N GLY A 26 7.29 -12.29 -13.23
CA GLY A 26 6.10 -12.80 -13.93
C GLY A 26 4.78 -12.29 -13.34
N VAL A 27 4.80 -11.14 -12.68
CA VAL A 27 3.64 -10.52 -12.03
C VAL A 27 2.91 -9.65 -13.06
N THR A 28 1.59 -9.83 -13.19
CA THR A 28 0.77 -8.92 -14.00
C THR A 28 0.44 -7.66 -13.20
N HIS A 29 0.89 -6.50 -13.67
CA HIS A 29 0.55 -5.21 -13.05
C HIS A 29 -0.66 -4.59 -13.75
N ARG A 30 -1.67 -4.21 -12.96
CA ARG A 30 -2.88 -3.53 -13.43
C ARG A 30 -3.04 -2.21 -12.67
N LEU A 31 -3.46 -1.17 -13.37
CA LEU A 31 -3.80 0.09 -12.75
C LEU A 31 -5.31 0.12 -12.47
N ALA A 32 -5.68 0.53 -11.26
CA ALA A 32 -7.06 0.78 -10.89
C ALA A 32 -7.57 2.01 -11.67
N THR A 33 -8.75 1.92 -12.27
CA THR A 33 -9.31 3.02 -13.05
C THR A 33 -9.42 4.30 -12.22
N ALA A 34 -9.05 5.43 -12.83
CA ALA A 34 -9.22 6.73 -12.22
C ALA A 34 -10.70 6.91 -11.78
N TYR A 35 -10.90 7.36 -10.54
CA TYR A 35 -12.22 7.55 -9.93
C TYR A 35 -13.02 6.27 -9.63
N HIS A 36 -12.41 5.08 -9.64
CA HIS A 36 -13.04 3.84 -9.18
C HIS A 36 -12.40 3.33 -7.87
N PRO A 37 -12.76 3.93 -6.72
CA PRO A 37 -12.12 3.66 -5.44
C PRO A 37 -12.40 2.26 -4.89
N GLN A 38 -13.30 1.46 -5.48
CA GLN A 38 -13.65 0.11 -5.01
C GLN A 38 -12.46 -0.85 -5.08
N THR A 39 -11.61 -0.76 -6.11
CA THR A 39 -10.43 -1.62 -6.26
C THR A 39 -9.37 -1.36 -5.19
N SER A 40 -9.30 -0.14 -4.66
CA SER A 40 -8.48 0.22 -3.50
C SER A 40 -9.28 0.37 -2.21
N GLY A 41 -10.55 -0.06 -2.19
CA GLY A 41 -11.46 0.14 -1.06
C GLY A 41 -10.97 -0.60 0.18
N GLN A 42 -10.61 -1.89 0.00
CA GLN A 42 -10.04 -2.71 1.06
C GLN A 42 -8.73 -2.11 1.60
N VAL A 43 -7.82 -1.68 0.71
CA VAL A 43 -6.56 -1.02 1.09
C VAL A 43 -6.83 0.26 1.90
N LYS A 44 -7.81 1.08 1.49
CA LYS A 44 -8.19 2.29 2.23
C LYS A 44 -8.76 1.99 3.62
N VAL A 45 -9.61 0.96 3.73
CA VAL A 45 -10.19 0.54 5.02
C VAL A 45 -9.10 0.02 5.96
N SER A 46 -8.23 -0.87 5.48
CA SER A 46 -7.12 -1.41 6.26
C SER A 46 -6.16 -0.29 6.70
N ASN A 47 -5.77 0.62 5.80
CA ASN A 47 -4.89 1.74 6.13
C ASN A 47 -5.51 2.68 7.18
N ARG A 48 -6.84 2.89 7.13
CA ARG A 48 -7.54 3.68 8.16
C ARG A 48 -7.56 2.98 9.52
N GLY A 49 -7.71 1.65 9.52
CA GLY A 49 -7.61 0.83 10.73
C GLY A 49 -6.24 0.91 11.36
N LEU A 50 -5.19 0.63 10.58
CA LEU A 50 -3.79 0.70 11.03
C LEU A 50 -3.43 2.08 11.57
N LYS A 51 -3.83 3.14 10.85
CA LYS A 51 -3.60 4.52 11.31
C LYS A 51 -4.21 4.78 12.69
N ARG A 52 -5.43 4.30 12.96
CA ARG A 52 -6.09 4.45 14.27
C ARG A 52 -5.37 3.68 15.38
N ILE A 53 -4.84 2.49 15.07
CA ILE A 53 -4.08 1.68 16.03
C ILE A 53 -2.77 2.40 16.37
N LEU A 54 -2.03 2.82 15.36
CA LEU A 54 -0.76 3.55 15.52
C LEU A 54 -0.94 4.88 16.24
N GLU A 55 -2.00 5.64 15.94
CA GLU A 55 -2.32 6.90 16.65
C GLU A 55 -2.52 6.67 18.16
N ARG A 56 -3.05 5.52 18.56
CA ARG A 56 -3.22 5.17 19.98
C ARG A 56 -1.91 4.73 20.63
N MET A 57 -1.09 3.98 19.92
CA MET A 57 0.17 3.43 20.45
C MET A 57 1.29 4.47 20.56
N VAL A 58 1.33 5.39 19.62
CA VAL A 58 2.45 6.34 19.44
C VAL A 58 2.10 7.72 20.04
N ARG A 59 1.11 7.75 20.94
CA ARG A 59 0.42 8.95 21.47
C ARG A 59 1.36 10.13 21.79
N GLU A 60 2.47 9.85 22.49
CA GLU A 60 3.39 10.86 23.01
C GLU A 60 4.59 11.14 22.10
N ASN A 61 5.00 10.19 21.25
CA ASN A 61 6.15 10.38 20.36
C ASN A 61 5.88 9.81 18.97
N ARG A 62 5.28 10.64 18.12
CA ARG A 62 4.95 10.34 16.71
C ARG A 62 6.12 9.82 15.88
N ALA A 63 7.38 10.03 16.30
CA ALA A 63 8.55 9.51 15.60
C ALA A 63 8.68 7.97 15.72
N LEU A 64 8.11 7.35 16.75
CA LEU A 64 8.21 5.90 16.99
C LEU A 64 7.23 5.05 16.16
N TRP A 65 6.56 5.65 15.17
CA TRP A 65 5.54 4.93 14.39
C TRP A 65 6.11 3.76 13.58
N SER A 66 7.35 3.88 13.08
CA SER A 66 8.01 2.81 12.34
C SER A 66 8.26 1.59 13.23
N ASP A 67 8.74 1.84 14.44
CA ASP A 67 9.13 0.81 15.40
C ASP A 67 7.90 0.09 15.99
N LYS A 68 6.74 0.75 15.94
CA LYS A 68 5.45 0.23 16.40
C LYS A 68 4.57 -0.31 15.28
N LEU A 69 5.05 -0.32 14.03
CA LEU A 69 4.28 -0.84 12.92
C LEU A 69 4.10 -2.36 13.01
N ASP A 70 5.15 -3.11 13.33
CA ASP A 70 5.07 -4.57 13.50
C ASP A 70 4.14 -4.99 14.64
N ASP A 71 4.16 -4.26 15.75
CA ASP A 71 3.25 -4.48 16.89
C ASP A 71 1.76 -4.24 16.52
N ALA A 72 1.48 -3.52 15.42
CA ALA A 72 0.14 -3.13 14.97
C ALA A 72 -0.43 -3.99 13.82
N LEU A 73 0.39 -4.87 13.23
CA LEU A 73 0.06 -5.78 12.14
C LEU A 73 -0.43 -7.15 12.64
#